data_AF-A0A7L3HYA5-F1
#
_entry.id   AF-A0A7L3HYA5-F1
#
_cell.length_a   1.000
_cell.length_b   1.000
_cell.length_c   1.000
_cell.angle_alpha   90.00
_cell.angle_beta   90.00
_cell.angle_gamma   90.00
#
_symmetry.space_group_name_H-M   'P 1'
#
loop_
_entity.id
_entity.type
_entity.pdbx_description
1 polymer ?
#
loop_
_entity_poly.entity_id
_entity_poly.type
_entity_poly.pdbx_seq_one_letter_code
_entity_poly.pdbx_strand_id
1 'polypeptide(L)'
;MSEYNATQTDYRERCKGRIQRQLEITGRTTTSEELEDMLESGNPAIFSSGIIMDSNITKQALNEIETRHSEIIKLENSIRELHDMFMDMAMLVESQGEMIDRIEYNVEHSVDYVERAVSDTKKAVKYQSKARRKKIMIIICCVILGIVIASTFGGIFG
;
A
#
# COMPACT_ATOMS: atom_id res chain seq x y z
N MET A 1 12.72 5.22 6.46
CA MET A 1 12.05 6.51 6.76
C MET A 1 12.41 7.05 8.13
N SER A 2 12.36 6.25 9.20
CA SER A 2 12.95 6.65 10.50
C SER A 2 14.40 7.10 10.34
N GLU A 3 15.17 6.43 9.48
CA GLU A 3 16.56 6.80 9.16
C GLU A 3 16.68 8.10 8.37
N TYR A 4 15.76 8.38 7.43
CA TYR A 4 15.74 9.64 6.68
C TYR A 4 15.38 10.81 7.61
N ASN A 5 14.32 10.68 8.41
CA ASN A 5 13.93 11.69 9.39
C ASN A 5 15.02 11.91 10.46
N ALA A 6 15.67 10.83 10.92
CA ALA A 6 16.81 10.93 11.84
C ALA A 6 17.99 11.67 11.21
N THR A 7 18.32 11.39 9.94
CA THR A 7 19.38 12.09 9.20
C THR A 7 19.07 13.58 9.03
N GLN A 8 17.82 13.90 8.72
CA GLN A 8 17.36 15.29 8.59
C GLN A 8 17.39 16.03 9.93
N THR A 9 16.96 15.39 11.02
CA THR A 9 17.03 15.95 12.38
C THR A 9 18.48 16.21 12.81
N ASP A 10 19.38 15.27 12.54
CA ASP A 10 20.82 15.44 12.80
C ASP A 10 21.43 16.57 11.96
N TYR A 11 21.01 16.71 10.70
CA TYR A 11 21.43 17.83 9.86
C TYR A 11 20.93 19.19 10.39
N ARG A 12 19.67 19.27 10.85
CA ARG A 12 19.11 20.46 11.50
C ARG A 12 19.95 20.88 12.71
N GLU A 13 20.26 19.92 13.58
CA GLU A 13 21.01 20.17 14.81
C GLU A 13 22.43 20.65 14.51
N ARG A 14 23.08 20.08 13.49
CA ARG A 14 24.38 20.56 13.00
C ARG A 14 24.31 21.99 12.47
N CYS A 15 23.29 22.33 11.69
CA CYS A 15 23.10 23.70 11.19
C CYS A 15 22.84 24.69 12.34
N LYS A 16 22.00 24.32 13.31
CA LYS A 16 21.74 25.09 14.53
C LYS A 16 23.03 25.36 15.30
N GLY A 17 23.84 24.32 15.55
CA GLY A 17 25.13 24.46 16.25
C GLY A 17 26.13 25.36 15.51
N ARG A 18 26.10 25.36 14.16
CA ARG A 18 26.92 26.29 13.36
C ARG A 18 26.45 27.73 13.50
N ILE A 19 25.14 27.99 13.47
CA ILE A 19 24.58 29.33 13.69
C ILE A 19 24.95 29.85 15.08
N GLN A 20 24.84 29.01 16.11
CA GLN A 20 25.23 29.37 17.47
C GLN A 20 26.69 29.81 17.55
N ARG A 21 27.61 29.03 16.97
CA ARG A 21 29.03 29.38 16.92
C ARG A 21 29.30 30.68 16.15
N GLN A 22 28.57 30.95 15.07
CA GLN A 22 28.72 32.20 14.33
C GLN A 22 28.19 33.41 15.11
N LEU A 23 27.12 33.25 15.90
CA LEU A 23 26.64 34.29 16.82
C LEU A 23 27.66 34.59 17.93
N GLU A 24 28.32 33.56 18.46
CA GLU A 24 29.41 33.77 19.43
C GLU A 24 30.58 34.57 18.84
N ILE A 25 30.94 34.33 17.56
CA ILE A 25 31.99 35.08 16.85
C ILE A 25 31.63 36.57 16.71
N THR A 26 30.35 36.89 16.55
CA THR A 26 29.88 38.28 16.46
C THR A 26 29.72 38.95 17.83
N GLY A 27 30.04 38.24 18.91
CA GLY A 27 29.97 38.73 20.29
C GLY A 27 28.60 38.57 20.94
N ARG A 28 27.67 37.82 20.32
CA ARG A 28 26.34 37.53 20.86
C ARG A 28 26.29 36.10 21.39
N THR A 29 26.26 35.96 22.71
CA THR A 29 25.98 34.67 23.35
C THR A 29 24.48 34.40 23.32
N THR A 30 24.09 33.29 22.71
CA THR A 30 22.68 32.89 22.57
C THR A 30 22.53 31.47 23.12
N THR A 31 21.53 31.26 23.97
CA THR A 31 21.21 29.91 24.46
C THR A 31 20.54 29.07 23.37
N SER A 32 20.52 27.75 23.54
CA SER A 32 19.88 26.86 22.57
C SER A 32 18.37 27.08 22.43
N GLU A 33 17.72 27.60 23.48
CA GLU A 33 16.29 27.94 23.50
C GLU A 33 16.05 29.28 22.77
N GLU A 34 16.80 30.33 23.11
CA GLU A 34 16.71 31.62 22.40
C GLU A 34 17.04 31.47 20.90
N LEU A 35 17.98 30.60 20.54
CA LEU A 35 18.29 30.33 19.14
C LEU A 35 17.13 29.61 18.43
N GLU A 36 16.40 28.75 19.13
CA GLU A 36 15.22 28.10 18.58
C GLU A 36 14.11 29.13 18.30
N ASP A 37 13.83 30.02 19.26
CA ASP A 37 12.86 31.11 19.09
C ASP A 37 13.22 32.01 17.90
N MET A 38 14.52 32.27 17.70
CA MET A 38 15.01 33.04 16.55
C MET A 38 14.73 32.33 15.22
N LEU A 39 14.92 31.01 15.16
CA LEU A 39 14.63 30.20 13.98
C LEU A 39 13.11 30.14 13.70
N GLU A 40 12.30 29.98 14.73
CA GLU A 40 10.83 29.89 14.61
C GLU A 40 10.18 31.23 14.23
N SER A 41 10.82 32.36 14.56
CA SER A 41 10.31 33.70 14.26
C SER A 41 10.09 33.97 12.76
N GLY A 42 10.75 33.20 11.89
CA GLY A 42 10.65 33.35 10.43
C GLY A 42 11.21 34.66 9.89
N ASN A 43 11.91 35.46 10.70
CA ASN A 43 12.47 36.75 10.31
C ASN A 43 14.00 36.68 10.16
N PRO A 44 14.57 36.65 8.94
CA PRO A 44 16.02 36.58 8.73
C PRO A 44 16.80 37.73 9.37
N ALA A 45 16.18 38.89 9.55
CA ALA A 45 16.82 40.06 10.17
C ALA A 45 17.03 39.89 11.69
N ILE A 46 16.42 38.89 12.32
CA ILE A 46 16.61 38.65 13.75
C ILE A 46 18.06 38.29 14.09
N PHE A 47 18.77 37.67 13.14
CA PHE A 47 20.18 37.31 13.28
C PHE A 47 21.11 38.51 13.13
N SER A 48 20.72 39.54 12.38
CA SER A 48 21.51 40.78 12.24
C SER A 48 21.20 41.82 13.32
N SER A 49 20.06 41.68 14.00
CA SER A 49 19.68 42.54 15.12
C SER A 49 20.68 42.43 16.28
N GLY A 50 21.26 43.56 16.69
CA GLY A 50 22.22 43.63 17.79
C GLY A 50 23.67 43.26 17.43
N ILE A 51 23.97 43.02 16.15
CA ILE A 51 25.33 42.75 15.68
C ILE A 51 25.94 44.01 15.05
N ILE A 52 27.11 44.40 15.53
CA ILE A 52 27.84 45.57 15.03
C ILE A 52 28.60 45.17 13.74
N MET A 53 28.18 45.70 12.58
CA MET A 53 28.76 45.40 11.25
C MET A 53 30.11 46.11 10.97
N ASP A 54 30.98 46.22 11.96
CA ASP A 54 32.21 47.01 11.86
C ASP A 54 33.40 46.20 11.30
N SER A 55 33.29 44.87 11.27
CA SER A 55 34.35 43.97 10.79
C SER A 55 33.89 43.13 9.60
N ASN A 56 34.83 42.86 8.67
CA ASN A 56 34.63 41.89 7.59
C ASN A 56 34.31 40.49 8.14
N ILE A 57 34.82 40.15 9.34
CA ILE A 57 34.54 38.90 10.03
C ILE A 57 33.05 38.81 10.39
N THR A 58 32.47 39.88 10.91
CA THR A 58 31.06 39.95 11.28
C THR A 58 30.14 39.80 10.06
N LYS A 59 30.50 40.43 8.94
CA LYS A 59 29.76 40.29 7.68
C LYS A 59 29.79 38.85 7.15
N GLN A 60 30.94 38.20 7.25
CA GLN A 60 31.08 36.79 6.85
C GLN A 60 30.27 35.86 7.76
N ALA A 61 30.31 36.07 9.08
CA ALA A 61 29.52 35.31 10.03
C ALA A 61 28.02 35.43 9.76
N LEU A 62 27.53 36.64 9.47
CA LEU A 62 26.13 36.88 9.11
C LEU A 62 25.72 36.17 7.82
N ASN A 63 26.56 36.20 6.78
CA ASN A 63 26.30 35.48 5.53
C ASN A 63 26.22 33.96 5.75
N GLU A 64 27.10 33.42 6.60
CA GLU A 64 27.07 32.00 6.96
C GLU A 64 25.80 31.65 7.74
N ILE A 65 25.39 32.49 8.69
CA ILE A 65 24.13 32.32 9.44
C ILE A 65 22.94 32.29 8.48
N GLU A 66 22.84 33.26 7.57
CA GLU A 66 21.75 33.33 6.58
C GLU A 66 21.72 32.08 5.70
N THR A 67 22.88 31.60 5.25
CA THR A 67 23.00 30.39 4.46
C THR A 67 22.50 29.16 5.22
N ARG A 68 22.91 28.98 6.49
CA ARG A 68 22.47 27.84 7.31
C ARG A 68 20.99 27.92 7.67
N HIS A 69 20.48 29.13 7.91
CA HIS A 69 19.05 29.34 8.14
C HIS A 69 18.22 28.96 6.91
N SER A 70 18.65 29.35 5.71
CA SER A 70 18.01 28.93 4.46
C SER A 70 18.00 27.40 4.27
N GLU A 71 19.08 26.72 4.65
CA GLU A 71 19.13 25.26 4.63
C GLU A 71 18.16 24.63 5.63
N ILE A 72 18.02 25.19 6.84
CA ILE A 72 17.01 24.74 7.83
C ILE A 72 15.59 24.91 7.28
N ILE A 73 15.28 26.04 6.63
CA ILE A 73 13.95 26.26 6.02
C ILE A 73 13.67 25.22 4.92
N LYS A 74 14.65 24.96 4.03
CA LYS A 74 14.50 23.95 2.98
C LYS A 74 14.28 22.55 3.56
N LEU A 75 14.99 22.24 4.63
CA LEU A 75 14.85 20.99 5.36
C LEU A 75 13.45 20.83 5.94
N GLU A 76 12.96 21.83 6.66
CA GLU A 76 11.62 21.82 7.28
C GLU A 76 10.51 21.70 6.24
N ASN A 77 10.65 22.37 5.09
CA ASN A 77 9.72 22.21 3.97
C ASN A 77 9.73 20.79 3.41
N SER A 78 10.92 20.20 3.20
CA SER A 78 11.03 18.82 2.72
C SER A 78 10.43 17.80 3.70
N ILE A 79 10.59 18.02 5.02
CA ILE A 79 9.95 17.18 6.04
C ILE A 79 8.43 17.34 6.01
N ARG A 80 7.92 18.56 5.83
CA ARG A 80 6.48 18.84 5.73
C ARG A 80 5.85 18.18 4.50
N GLU A 81 6.48 18.29 3.33
CA GLU A 81 6.02 17.60 2.11
C GLU A 81 5.99 16.07 2.29
N LEU A 82 7.01 15.52 2.95
CA LEU A 82 7.09 14.10 3.23
C LEU A 82 6.02 13.66 4.26
N HIS A 83 5.70 14.50 5.25
CA HIS A 83 4.57 14.27 6.15
C HIS A 83 3.23 14.23 5.40
N ASP A 84 3.01 15.15 4.47
CA ASP A 84 1.76 15.19 3.69
C ASP A 84 1.62 13.93 2.81
N MET A 85 2.71 13.51 2.14
CA MET A 85 2.73 12.23 1.42
C MET A 85 2.44 11.03 2.33
N PHE A 86 2.84 11.07 3.60
CA PHE A 86 2.49 10.00 4.55
C PHE A 86 1.03 9.98 4.90
N MET A 87 0.43 11.15 5.13
CA MET A 87 -1.00 11.23 5.41
C MET A 87 -1.82 10.76 4.22
N ASP A 88 -1.41 11.12 3.00
CA ASP A 88 -2.03 10.63 1.77
C ASP A 88 -1.87 9.11 1.63
N MET A 89 -0.69 8.56 1.92
CA MET A 89 -0.45 7.12 1.88
C MET A 89 -1.29 6.38 2.93
N ALA A 90 -1.39 6.93 4.15
CA ALA A 90 -2.21 6.36 5.21
C ALA A 90 -3.69 6.33 4.81
N MET A 91 -4.22 7.42 4.25
CA MET A 91 -5.58 7.49 3.72
C MET A 91 -5.80 6.49 2.57
N LEU A 92 -4.85 6.36 1.64
CA LEU A 92 -4.94 5.40 0.53
C LEU A 92 -4.92 3.94 1.01
N VAL A 93 -4.12 3.61 2.02
CA VAL A 93 -4.06 2.25 2.61
C VAL A 93 -5.36 1.95 3.36
N GLU A 94 -5.89 2.91 4.11
CA GLU A 94 -7.17 2.77 4.80
C GLU A 94 -8.33 2.55 3.80
N SER A 95 -8.38 3.35 2.73
CA SER A 95 -9.39 3.21 1.67
C SER A 95 -9.27 1.89 0.89
N GLN A 96 -8.06 1.32 0.76
CA GLN A 96 -7.86 0.02 0.11
C GLN A 96 -8.39 -1.17 0.93
N GLY A 97 -8.74 -1.00 2.20
CA GLY A 97 -9.44 -2.00 3.01
C GLY A 97 -10.74 -2.50 2.36
N GLU A 98 -11.52 -1.60 1.74
CA GLU A 98 -12.78 -1.97 1.06
C GLU A 98 -12.59 -2.75 -0.24
N MET A 99 -11.40 -2.74 -0.85
CA MET A 99 -11.11 -3.52 -2.06
C MET A 99 -10.71 -4.96 -1.71
N ILE A 100 -10.06 -5.19 -0.57
CA ILE A 100 -9.68 -6.53 -0.09
C ILE A 100 -10.93 -7.38 0.16
N ASP A 101 -11.99 -6.80 0.75
CA ASP A 101 -13.27 -7.47 0.97
C ASP A 101 -13.87 -8.03 -0.33
N ARG A 102 -13.68 -7.34 -1.45
CA ARG A 102 -14.20 -7.81 -2.76
C ARG A 102 -13.40 -8.96 -3.35
N ILE A 103 -12.09 -9.01 -3.11
CA ILE A 103 -11.27 -10.15 -3.56
C ILE A 103 -11.61 -11.38 -2.72
N GLU A 104 -11.69 -11.22 -1.40
CA GLU A 104 -12.09 -12.31 -0.50
C GLU A 104 -13.48 -12.82 -0.83
N TYR A 105 -14.45 -11.92 -1.03
CA TYR A 105 -15.81 -12.26 -1.46
C TYR A 105 -15.85 -13.03 -2.80
N ASN A 106 -15.10 -12.58 -3.81
CA ASN A 106 -15.05 -13.26 -5.11
C ASN A 106 -14.35 -14.63 -5.03
N VAL A 107 -13.32 -14.76 -4.18
CA VAL A 107 -12.63 -16.03 -3.95
C VAL A 107 -13.53 -17.00 -3.19
N GLU A 108 -14.22 -16.55 -2.13
CA GLU A 108 -15.19 -17.35 -1.38
C GLU A 108 -16.30 -17.88 -2.29
N HIS A 109 -16.91 -17.01 -3.10
CA HIS A 109 -17.91 -17.44 -4.07
C HIS A 109 -17.37 -18.43 -5.10
N SER A 110 -16.15 -18.21 -5.59
CA SER A 110 -15.51 -19.15 -6.53
C SER A 110 -15.33 -20.53 -5.90
N VAL A 111 -14.98 -20.60 -4.61
CA VAL A 111 -14.86 -21.86 -3.86
C VAL A 111 -16.22 -22.57 -3.75
N ASP A 112 -17.31 -21.87 -3.38
CA ASP A 112 -18.66 -22.45 -3.30
C ASP A 112 -19.15 -22.97 -4.67
N TYR A 113 -18.92 -22.23 -5.75
CA TYR A 113 -19.27 -22.68 -7.10
C TYR A 113 -18.51 -23.95 -7.51
N VAL A 114 -17.21 -24.03 -7.21
CA VAL A 114 -16.39 -25.20 -7.53
C VAL A 114 -16.83 -26.42 -6.71
N GLU A 115 -17.13 -26.24 -5.42
CA GLU A 115 -17.62 -27.34 -4.57
C GLU A 115 -18.94 -27.92 -5.10
N ARG A 116 -19.90 -27.05 -5.45
CA ARG A 116 -21.17 -27.47 -6.05
C ARG A 116 -20.96 -28.19 -7.38
N ALA A 117 -20.09 -27.65 -8.25
CA ALA A 117 -19.75 -28.27 -9.53
C ALA A 117 -19.14 -29.67 -9.36
N VAL A 118 -18.26 -29.87 -8.37
CA VAL A 118 -17.68 -31.18 -8.05
C VAL A 118 -18.77 -32.16 -7.55
N SER A 119 -19.68 -31.72 -6.69
CA SER A 119 -20.82 -32.53 -6.25
C SER A 119 -21.70 -32.97 -7.43
N ASP A 120 -22.05 -32.05 -8.32
CA ASP A 120 -22.99 -32.32 -9.40
C ASP A 120 -22.37 -33.15 -10.52
N THR A 121 -21.09 -32.96 -10.84
CA THR A 121 -20.35 -33.85 -11.75
C THR A 121 -20.28 -35.28 -11.20
N LYS A 122 -20.08 -35.45 -9.89
CA LYS A 122 -20.12 -36.77 -9.23
C LYS A 122 -21.51 -37.43 -9.34
N LYS A 123 -22.60 -36.66 -9.15
CA LYS A 123 -23.97 -37.16 -9.37
C LYS A 123 -24.21 -37.51 -10.83
N ALA A 124 -23.74 -36.71 -11.77
CA ALA A 124 -23.88 -36.95 -13.21
C ALA A 124 -23.24 -38.28 -13.63
N VAL A 125 -22.03 -38.60 -13.15
CA VAL A 125 -21.37 -39.90 -13.39
C VAL A 125 -22.20 -41.06 -12.81
N LYS A 126 -22.76 -40.87 -11.61
CA LYS A 126 -23.66 -41.87 -10.99
C LYS A 126 -24.94 -42.10 -11.81
N TYR A 127 -25.53 -41.05 -12.37
CA TYR A 127 -26.69 -41.18 -13.26
C TYR A 127 -26.33 -41.83 -14.59
N GLN A 128 -25.19 -41.45 -15.20
CA GLN A 128 -24.70 -42.03 -16.44
C GLN A 128 -24.48 -43.55 -16.32
N SER A 129 -23.85 -44.00 -15.23
CA SER A 129 -23.63 -45.43 -14.97
C SER A 129 -24.94 -46.20 -14.78
N LYS A 130 -25.92 -45.63 -14.06
CA LYS A 130 -27.27 -46.23 -13.93
C LYS A 130 -28.01 -46.27 -15.26
N ALA A 131 -27.96 -45.20 -16.04
CA ALA A 131 -28.60 -45.12 -17.36
C ALA A 131 -28.03 -46.17 -18.31
N ARG A 132 -26.72 -46.40 -18.29
CA ARG A 132 -26.06 -47.45 -19.08
C ARG A 132 -26.59 -48.85 -18.73
N ARG A 133 -26.76 -49.17 -17.44
CA ARG A 133 -27.36 -50.44 -17.00
C ARG A 133 -28.81 -50.60 -17.48
N LYS A 134 -29.62 -49.55 -17.36
CA LYS A 134 -31.01 -49.54 -17.87
C LYS A 134 -31.06 -49.72 -19.39
N LYS A 135 -30.17 -49.07 -20.13
CA LYS A 135 -30.08 -49.20 -21.59
C LYS A 135 -29.80 -50.64 -22.02
N ILE A 136 -28.91 -51.35 -21.32
CA ILE A 136 -28.63 -52.77 -21.60
C ILE A 136 -29.88 -53.63 -21.37
N MET A 137 -30.59 -53.43 -20.26
CA MET A 137 -31.83 -54.16 -19.98
C MET A 137 -32.91 -53.90 -21.04
N ILE A 138 -33.08 -52.64 -21.47
CA ILE A 138 -34.03 -52.29 -22.54
C ILE A 138 -33.67 -53.01 -23.84
N ILE A 139 -32.38 -53.03 -24.23
CA ILE A 139 -31.93 -53.74 -25.43
C ILE A 139 -32.25 -55.25 -25.34
N ILE A 140 -31.98 -55.88 -24.20
CA ILE A 140 -32.30 -57.30 -23.99
C ILE A 140 -33.81 -57.55 -24.12
N CYS A 141 -34.65 -56.72 -23.50
CA CYS A 141 -36.10 -56.83 -23.63
C CYS A 141 -36.58 -56.68 -25.08
N CYS A 142 -36.05 -55.70 -25.82
CA CYS A 142 -36.38 -55.49 -27.24
C CYS A 142 -36.00 -56.70 -28.10
N VAL A 143 -34.83 -57.32 -27.87
CA VAL A 143 -34.39 -58.51 -28.60
C VAL A 143 -35.33 -59.70 -28.34
N ILE A 144 -35.70 -59.94 -27.08
CA ILE A 144 -36.62 -61.02 -26.71
C ILE A 144 -37.99 -60.80 -27.37
N LEU A 145 -38.53 -59.58 -27.32
CA LEU A 145 -39.80 -59.25 -27.97
C LEU A 145 -39.73 -59.48 -29.49
N GLY A 146 -38.62 -59.11 -30.14
CA GLY A 146 -38.39 -59.36 -31.56
C GLY A 146 -38.42 -60.85 -31.90
N ILE A 147 -37.80 -61.70 -31.07
CA ILE A 147 -37.81 -63.17 -31.24
C ILE A 147 -39.22 -63.73 -31.09
N VAL A 148 -39.98 -63.28 -30.07
CA VAL A 148 -41.36 -63.72 -29.84
C VAL A 148 -42.22 -63.39 -31.07
N ILE A 149 -42.15 -62.16 -31.56
CA ILE A 149 -42.88 -61.72 -32.75
C ILE A 149 -42.49 -62.59 -33.97
N ALA A 150 -41.20 -62.79 -34.22
CA ALA A 150 -40.73 -63.61 -35.33
C ALA A 150 -41.22 -65.06 -35.24
N SER A 151 -41.24 -65.65 -34.03
CA SER A 151 -41.73 -67.01 -33.80
C SER A 151 -43.23 -67.14 -34.04
N THR A 152 -44.04 -66.14 -33.67
CA THR A 152 -45.48 -66.15 -33.95
C THR A 152 -45.78 -66.03 -35.44
N PHE A 153 -45.06 -65.18 -36.19
CA PHE A 153 -45.25 -65.09 -37.64
C PHE A 153 -44.73 -66.33 -38.37
N GLY A 154 -43.58 -66.88 -37.96
CA GLY A 154 -43.01 -68.09 -38.56
C GLY A 154 -43.85 -69.34 -38.32
N GLY A 155 -44.50 -69.47 -37.16
CA GLY A 155 -45.39 -70.60 -36.86
C GLY A 155 -46.81 -70.46 -37.42
N ILE A 156 -47.20 -69.27 -37.87
CA ILE A 156 -48.51 -69.02 -38.53
C ILE A 156 -48.40 -69.15 -40.06
N PHE A 157 -47.23 -68.85 -40.64
CA PHE A 157 -46.98 -68.88 -42.10
C PHE A 157 -46.16 -70.09 -42.59
N GLY A 158 -45.64 -70.93 -41.69
CA GLY A 158 -44.98 -72.21 -42.01
C GLY A 158 -45.86 -73.39 -41.64
#